data_AF-A0A166TGL2-F1
#
_entry.id   AF-A0A166TGL2-F1
#
_cell.length_a   1.000
_cell.length_b   1.000
_cell.length_c   1.000
_cell.angle_alpha   90.00
_cell.angle_beta   90.00
_cell.angle_gamma   90.00
#
_symmetry.space_group_name_H-M   'P 1'
#
loop_
_entity.id
_entity.type
_entity.pdbx_description
1 polymer ?
#
loop_
_entity_poly.entity_id
_entity_poly.type
_entity_poly.pdbx_seq_one_letter_code
_entity_poly.pdbx_strand_id
1 'polypeptide(L)'
;MPAYRRKINCAYAEPTPKKPRQQLSEEEKEDAKLKRDINKLIREQRTEWEATLTPWKGDEAMRWPVNTLALFKSDAKKAFSLTEAELLTLPHECIAASPKSYFALKDVQALAHRKHEAGALLEDPSSDPDVLEGAGVRKKRQDNGRRNKGNWADVSSWQVPGSRMFLAMQRMKATKEKDENEAKVADTTALNPHADSNSQ
;
A
#
# COMPACT_ATOMS: atom_id res chain seq x y z
N MET A 1 30.73 11.50 13.68
CA MET A 1 30.35 11.71 15.09
C MET A 1 29.93 10.38 15.69
N PRO A 2 30.51 9.94 16.84
CA PRO A 2 30.06 8.71 17.50
C PRO A 2 28.67 8.90 18.11
N ALA A 3 27.81 7.89 18.04
CA ALA A 3 26.49 7.91 18.65
C ALA A 3 26.62 7.83 20.19
N TYR A 4 26.65 8.98 20.85
CA TYR A 4 26.60 9.09 22.31
C TYR A 4 25.19 8.75 22.82
N ARG A 5 24.85 7.45 22.89
CA ARG A 5 23.77 6.95 23.74
C ARG A 5 24.35 6.10 24.87
N ARG A 6 25.27 6.65 25.65
CA ARG A 6 25.59 6.06 26.95
C ARG A 6 24.48 6.49 27.90
N LYS A 7 23.66 5.55 28.36
CA LYS A 7 22.80 5.76 29.52
C LYS A 7 23.74 6.09 30.68
N ILE A 8 23.78 7.36 31.09
CA ILE A 8 24.57 7.80 32.23
C ILE A 8 23.85 7.23 33.46
N ASN A 9 24.31 6.08 33.93
CA ASN A 9 23.86 5.56 35.21
C ASN A 9 24.48 6.43 36.30
N CYS A 10 23.65 6.88 37.24
CA CYS A 10 24.09 7.64 38.41
C CYS A 10 25.16 6.83 39.16
N ALA A 11 26.25 7.48 39.57
CA ALA A 11 27.35 6.83 40.31
C ALA A 11 26.92 6.20 41.64
N TYR A 12 25.74 6.59 42.15
CA TYR A 12 25.13 6.07 43.38
C TYR A 12 23.92 5.16 43.13
N ALA A 13 23.60 4.82 41.88
CA ALA A 13 22.55 3.87 41.59
C ALA A 13 23.04 2.44 41.88
N GLU A 14 22.37 1.75 42.81
CA GLU A 14 22.62 0.34 43.04
C GLU A 14 22.36 -0.46 41.76
N PRO A 15 23.26 -1.39 41.39
CA PRO A 15 23.06 -2.21 40.21
C PRO A 15 21.79 -3.05 40.39
N THR A 16 20.78 -2.80 39.57
CA THR A 16 19.58 -3.63 39.60
C THR A 16 19.96 -5.09 39.30
N PRO A 17 19.48 -6.06 40.09
CA PRO A 17 19.84 -7.45 39.90
C PRO A 17 19.41 -7.89 38.50
N LYS A 18 20.37 -8.40 37.72
CA LYS A 18 20.10 -8.93 36.38
C LYS A 18 19.18 -10.15 36.55
N LYS A 19 17.98 -10.09 35.95
CA LYS A 19 17.07 -11.22 35.90
C LYS A 19 17.80 -12.45 35.33
N PRO A 20 17.66 -13.65 35.93
CA PRO A 20 18.27 -14.86 35.39
C PRO A 20 17.75 -15.11 33.97
N ARG A 21 18.63 -15.51 33.06
CA ARG A 21 18.23 -15.86 31.69
C ARG A 21 17.36 -17.11 31.77
N GLN A 22 16.15 -17.02 31.22
CA GLN A 22 15.26 -18.16 31.07
C GLN A 22 15.97 -19.23 30.22
N GLN A 23 16.10 -20.44 30.76
CA GLN A 23 16.64 -21.57 30.00
C GLN A 23 15.53 -22.06 29.07
N LEU A 24 15.74 -21.89 27.76
CA LEU A 24 14.82 -22.42 26.73
C LEU A 24 14.80 -23.95 26.81
N SER A 25 13.63 -24.55 26.58
CA SER A 25 13.48 -26.00 26.46
C SER A 25 14.25 -26.53 25.23
N GLU A 26 14.46 -27.84 25.14
CA GLU A 26 15.14 -28.43 23.98
C GLU A 26 14.36 -28.22 22.68
N GLU A 27 13.03 -28.32 22.72
CA GLU A 27 12.13 -28.03 21.60
C GLU A 27 12.22 -26.56 21.15
N GLU A 28 12.23 -25.61 22.08
CA GLU A 28 12.37 -24.18 21.77
C GLU A 28 13.75 -23.84 21.15
N LYS A 29 14.79 -24.61 21.48
CA LYS A 29 16.13 -24.44 20.88
C LYS A 29 16.14 -24.90 19.42
N GLU A 30 15.39 -25.95 19.07
CA GLU A 30 15.28 -26.43 17.70
C GLU A 30 14.48 -25.46 16.83
N ASP A 31 13.34 -24.97 17.32
CA ASP A 31 12.57 -23.92 16.65
C ASP A 31 13.39 -22.65 16.45
N ALA A 32 14.21 -22.28 17.44
CA ALA A 32 15.10 -21.13 17.33
C ALA A 32 16.20 -21.35 16.28
N LYS A 33 16.69 -22.58 16.09
CA LYS A 33 17.64 -22.92 15.02
C LYS A 33 16.97 -22.83 13.66
N LEU A 34 15.81 -23.45 13.48
CA LEU A 34 15.04 -23.39 12.24
C LEU A 34 14.73 -21.96 11.82
N LYS A 35 14.26 -21.12 12.77
CA LYS A 35 14.03 -19.69 12.51
C LYS A 35 15.31 -18.94 12.12
N ARG A 36 16.47 -19.29 12.68
CA ARG A 36 17.75 -18.67 12.30
C ARG A 36 18.16 -19.06 10.89
N ASP A 37 17.99 -20.32 10.53
CA ASP A 37 18.35 -20.83 9.21
C ASP A 37 17.45 -20.23 8.13
N ILE A 38 16.14 -20.16 8.37
CA ILE A 38 15.19 -19.46 7.49
C ILE A 38 15.57 -17.98 7.32
N ASN A 39 15.85 -17.28 8.43
CA ASN A 39 16.26 -15.87 8.37
C ASN A 39 17.59 -15.67 7.62
N LYS A 40 18.49 -16.65 7.66
CA LYS A 40 19.75 -16.60 6.93
C LYS A 40 19.51 -16.71 5.42
N LEU A 41 18.69 -17.66 4.99
CA LEU A 41 18.30 -17.81 3.59
C LEU A 41 17.62 -16.55 3.04
N ILE A 42 16.67 -15.97 3.79
CA ILE A 42 15.99 -14.73 3.39
C ILE A 42 16.99 -13.57 3.23
N ARG A 43 18.01 -13.49 4.10
CA ARG A 43 19.05 -12.46 3.99
C ARG A 43 19.89 -12.64 2.74
N GLU A 44 20.30 -13.87 2.43
CA GLU A 44 21.08 -14.20 1.25
C GLU A 44 20.29 -13.88 -0.03
N GLN A 45 19.04 -14.32 -0.12
CA GLN A 45 18.13 -13.99 -1.24
C GLN A 45 17.94 -12.48 -1.41
N ARG A 46 17.80 -11.74 -0.29
CA ARG A 46 17.70 -10.29 -0.33
C ARG A 46 18.98 -9.64 -0.83
N THR A 47 20.16 -10.12 -0.42
CA THR A 47 21.44 -9.59 -0.92
C THR A 47 21.65 -9.88 -2.40
N GLU A 48 21.27 -11.07 -2.87
CA GLU A 48 21.31 -11.44 -4.28
C GLU A 48 20.37 -10.56 -5.09
N TRP A 49 19.14 -10.37 -4.61
CA TRP A 49 18.17 -9.46 -5.21
C TRP A 49 18.72 -8.03 -5.29
N GLU A 50 19.21 -7.47 -4.19
CA GLU A 50 19.77 -6.12 -4.15
C GLU A 50 20.97 -5.96 -5.11
N ALA A 51 21.76 -7.01 -5.34
CA ALA A 51 22.85 -7.01 -6.32
C ALA A 51 22.38 -6.98 -7.78
N THR A 52 21.16 -7.49 -8.07
CA THR A 52 20.58 -7.39 -9.43
C THR A 52 20.09 -5.99 -9.78
N LEU A 53 19.91 -5.13 -8.78
CA LEU A 53 19.31 -3.83 -8.95
C LEU A 53 20.33 -2.81 -9.44
N THR A 54 20.04 -2.19 -10.58
CA THR A 54 20.84 -1.08 -11.10
C THR A 54 20.19 0.24 -10.70
N PRO A 55 20.91 1.15 -10.01
CA PRO A 55 20.36 2.44 -9.63
C PRO A 55 19.96 3.22 -10.87
N TRP A 56 18.83 3.92 -10.79
CA TRP A 56 18.34 4.72 -11.90
C TRP A 56 19.25 5.94 -12.12
N LYS A 57 19.74 6.10 -13.35
CA LYS A 57 20.62 7.22 -13.76
C LYS A 57 19.89 8.25 -14.62
N GLY A 58 18.57 8.33 -14.52
CA GLY A 58 17.79 9.22 -15.38
C GLY A 58 17.85 10.68 -14.96
N ASP A 59 17.38 11.55 -15.86
CA ASP A 59 17.40 12.99 -15.68
C ASP A 59 16.44 13.43 -14.56
N GLU A 60 16.90 14.31 -13.67
CA GLU A 60 16.07 14.96 -12.64
C GLU A 60 14.93 15.82 -13.23
N ALA A 61 15.04 16.13 -14.53
CA ALA A 61 14.02 16.81 -15.32
C ALA A 61 12.87 15.90 -15.76
N MET A 62 12.92 14.58 -15.47
CA MET A 62 11.85 13.65 -15.82
C MET A 62 10.51 14.12 -15.25
N ARG A 63 9.47 14.11 -16.09
CA ARG A 63 8.09 14.42 -15.72
C ARG A 63 7.17 13.30 -16.18
N TRP A 64 6.33 12.82 -15.27
CA TRP A 64 5.32 11.82 -15.61
C TRP A 64 4.20 12.43 -16.48
N PRO A 65 3.52 11.66 -17.34
CA PRO A 65 2.36 12.18 -18.04
C PRO A 65 1.21 12.49 -17.09
N VAL A 66 0.32 13.39 -17.50
CA VAL A 66 -0.92 13.70 -16.76
C VAL A 66 -1.73 12.41 -16.55
N ASN A 67 -2.45 12.32 -15.43
CA ASN A 67 -3.20 11.15 -14.97
C ASN A 67 -2.38 9.96 -14.48
N THR A 68 -1.05 10.07 -14.43
CA THR A 68 -0.21 9.04 -13.78
C THR A 68 -0.54 8.94 -12.30
N LEU A 69 -0.68 7.70 -11.81
CA LEU A 69 -0.78 7.40 -10.39
C LEU A 69 0.61 7.18 -9.82
N ALA A 70 0.91 7.82 -8.69
CA ALA A 70 2.19 7.69 -8.02
C ALA A 70 2.04 7.65 -6.50
N LEU A 71 3.09 7.18 -5.86
CA LEU A 71 3.24 7.09 -4.42
C LEU A 71 4.43 7.92 -3.95
N PHE A 72 4.36 8.40 -2.71
CA PHE A 72 5.57 8.85 -2.04
C PHE A 72 6.45 7.67 -1.69
N LYS A 73 7.75 7.95 -1.56
CA LYS A 73 8.74 7.00 -1.06
C LYS A 73 8.31 6.31 0.24
N SER A 74 7.81 7.07 1.22
CA SER A 74 7.37 6.54 2.51
C SER A 74 6.23 5.54 2.38
N ASP A 75 5.31 5.82 1.47
CA ASP A 75 4.08 5.05 1.32
C ASP A 75 4.36 3.80 0.50
N ALA A 76 5.20 3.89 -0.53
CA ALA A 76 5.68 2.73 -1.28
C ALA A 76 6.46 1.74 -0.38
N LYS A 77 7.32 2.24 0.53
CA LYS A 77 8.03 1.38 1.50
C LYS A 77 7.07 0.62 2.42
N LYS A 78 6.01 1.30 2.89
CA LYS A 78 5.02 0.71 3.80
C LYS A 78 4.09 -0.27 3.08
N ALA A 79 3.58 0.13 1.91
CA ALA A 79 2.59 -0.65 1.17
C ALA A 79 3.20 -1.90 0.52
N PHE A 80 4.41 -1.80 -0.04
CA PHE A 80 4.99 -2.89 -0.84
C PHE A 80 6.18 -3.58 -0.16
N SER A 81 6.46 -3.26 1.11
CA SER A 81 7.64 -3.77 1.84
C SER A 81 8.96 -3.63 1.05
N LEU A 82 9.04 -2.54 0.27
CA LEU A 82 10.20 -2.22 -0.54
C LEU A 82 11.23 -1.44 0.27
N THR A 83 12.50 -1.65 -0.06
CA THR A 83 13.60 -0.91 0.53
C THR A 83 13.80 0.42 -0.18
N GLU A 84 14.54 1.31 0.45
CA GLU A 84 14.85 2.61 -0.14
C GLU A 84 15.81 2.51 -1.33
N ALA A 85 16.74 1.56 -1.30
CA ALA A 85 17.65 1.26 -2.41
C ALA A 85 16.87 0.73 -3.62
N GLU A 86 15.90 -0.16 -3.39
CA GLU A 86 14.98 -0.69 -4.40
C GLU A 86 14.16 0.42 -5.07
N LEU A 87 13.61 1.35 -4.30
CA LEU A 87 12.83 2.45 -4.90
C LEU A 87 13.70 3.38 -5.75
N LEU A 88 14.95 3.61 -5.36
CA LEU A 88 15.88 4.46 -6.13
C LEU A 88 16.33 3.83 -7.45
N THR A 89 16.01 2.56 -7.71
CA THR A 89 16.23 1.96 -9.04
C THR A 89 15.10 2.27 -10.01
N LEU A 90 13.99 2.83 -9.52
CA LEU A 90 12.86 3.24 -10.33
C LEU A 90 12.99 4.70 -10.78
N PRO A 91 12.42 5.02 -11.96
CA PRO A 91 12.24 6.41 -12.36
C PRO A 91 11.39 7.18 -11.36
N HIS A 92 11.80 8.40 -11.02
CA HIS A 92 11.09 9.22 -10.06
C HIS A 92 11.11 10.71 -10.40
N GLU A 93 10.02 11.38 -10.05
CA GLU A 93 9.87 12.83 -10.21
C GLU A 93 10.08 13.50 -8.85
N CYS A 94 11.05 14.41 -8.77
CA CYS A 94 11.30 15.22 -7.57
C CYS A 94 10.52 16.54 -7.64
N ILE A 95 9.98 16.97 -6.50
CA ILE A 95 9.39 18.31 -6.38
C ILE A 95 10.51 19.32 -6.21
N ALA A 96 10.55 20.36 -7.04
CA ALA A 96 11.52 21.44 -6.89
C ALA A 96 11.50 22.02 -5.46
N ALA A 97 12.69 22.20 -4.88
CA ALA A 97 12.88 22.70 -3.51
C ALA A 97 12.25 21.83 -2.40
N SER A 98 11.93 20.57 -2.66
CA SER A 98 11.46 19.63 -1.64
C SER A 98 12.15 18.27 -1.77
N PRO A 99 12.48 17.59 -0.65
CA PRO A 99 13.07 16.25 -0.70
C PRO A 99 12.06 15.15 -1.09
N LYS A 100 10.82 15.52 -1.44
CA LYS A 100 9.75 14.58 -1.77
C LYS A 100 9.89 14.12 -3.23
N SER A 101 9.88 12.81 -3.41
CA SER A 101 9.89 12.13 -4.71
C SER A 101 8.65 11.28 -4.92
N TYR A 102 8.19 11.23 -6.17
CA TYR A 102 7.07 10.44 -6.63
C TYR A 102 7.52 9.27 -7.50
N PHE A 103 7.04 8.08 -7.16
CA PHE A 103 7.28 6.84 -7.90
C PHE A 103 5.98 6.37 -8.53
N ALA A 104 5.99 6.03 -9.82
CA ALA A 104 4.79 5.56 -10.49
C ALA A 104 4.27 4.27 -9.84
N LEU A 105 2.97 4.21 -9.54
CA LEU A 105 2.35 3.07 -8.87
C LEU A 105 2.56 1.76 -9.64
N LYS A 106 2.45 1.82 -10.97
CA LYS A 106 2.66 0.68 -11.86
C LYS A 106 4.06 0.09 -11.73
N ASP A 107 5.07 0.94 -11.66
CA ASP A 107 6.47 0.51 -11.59
C ASP A 107 6.81 -0.05 -10.20
N VAL A 108 6.25 0.56 -9.15
CA VAL A 108 6.34 0.06 -7.76
C VAL A 108 5.71 -1.32 -7.64
N GLN A 109 4.51 -1.53 -8.21
CA GLN A 109 3.84 -2.83 -8.25
C GLN A 109 4.66 -3.86 -9.02
N ALA A 110 5.17 -3.51 -10.20
CA ALA A 110 5.99 -4.40 -11.00
C ALA A 110 7.29 -4.80 -10.26
N LEU A 111 7.92 -3.87 -9.54
CA LEU A 111 9.10 -4.16 -8.73
C LEU A 111 8.79 -5.10 -7.57
N ALA A 112 7.68 -4.86 -6.88
CA ALA A 112 7.22 -5.73 -5.79
C ALA A 112 6.92 -7.15 -6.29
N HIS A 113 6.25 -7.28 -7.43
CA HIS A 113 5.96 -8.56 -8.07
C HIS A 113 7.24 -9.31 -8.42
N ARG A 114 8.22 -8.65 -9.07
CA ARG A 114 9.51 -9.27 -9.39
C ARG A 114 10.28 -9.71 -8.14
N LYS A 115 10.20 -8.93 -7.06
CA LYS A 115 10.83 -9.27 -5.77
C LYS A 115 10.18 -10.51 -5.14
N HIS A 116 8.86 -10.63 -5.24
CA HIS A 116 8.12 -11.80 -4.80
C HIS A 116 8.45 -13.04 -5.65
N GLU A 117 8.49 -12.92 -6.98
CA GLU A 117 8.91 -13.99 -7.89
C GLU A 117 10.34 -14.47 -7.62
N ALA A 118 11.23 -13.57 -7.20
CA ALA A 118 12.60 -13.90 -6.81
C ALA A 118 12.70 -14.60 -5.42
N GLY A 119 11.59 -14.74 -4.70
CA GLY A 119 11.57 -15.30 -3.34
C GLY A 119 12.19 -14.38 -2.27
N ALA A 120 12.55 -13.14 -2.63
CA ALA A 120 13.14 -12.15 -1.72
C ALA A 120 12.08 -11.43 -0.86
N LEU A 121 10.80 -11.80 -1.02
CA LEU A 121 9.68 -11.32 -0.22
C LEU A 121 8.79 -12.51 0.18
N LEU A 122 8.35 -12.54 1.44
CA LEU A 122 7.62 -13.67 2.02
C LEU A 122 6.14 -13.73 1.60
N GLU A 123 5.54 -12.56 1.35
CA GLU A 123 4.12 -12.40 1.03
C GLU A 123 3.97 -11.38 -0.12
N ASP A 124 3.05 -11.63 -1.06
CA ASP A 124 2.76 -10.69 -2.14
C ASP A 124 1.89 -9.52 -1.63
N PRO A 125 2.43 -8.29 -1.53
CA PRO A 125 1.69 -7.14 -1.04
C PRO A 125 0.57 -6.69 -1.99
N SER A 126 0.56 -7.16 -3.25
CA SER A 126 -0.48 -6.81 -4.21
C SER A 126 -1.80 -7.57 -3.99
N SER A 127 -1.80 -8.61 -3.16
CA SER A 127 -2.99 -9.44 -2.91
C SER A 127 -3.99 -8.81 -1.94
N ASP A 128 -3.56 -7.81 -1.16
CA ASP A 128 -4.38 -7.24 -0.10
C ASP A 128 -4.93 -5.85 -0.49
N PRO A 129 -6.23 -5.72 -0.84
CA PRO A 129 -6.82 -4.47 -1.33
C PRO A 129 -6.78 -3.35 -0.28
N ASP A 130 -6.74 -3.69 1.01
CA ASP A 130 -6.72 -2.71 2.12
C ASP A 130 -5.38 -1.95 2.17
N VAL A 131 -4.29 -2.54 1.68
CA VAL A 131 -2.96 -1.93 1.65
C VAL A 131 -2.91 -0.76 0.67
N LEU A 132 -3.62 -0.86 -0.46
CA LEU A 132 -3.72 0.20 -1.47
C LEU A 132 -4.59 1.38 -1.00
N GLU A 133 -5.65 1.12 -0.22
CA GLU A 133 -6.56 2.16 0.28
C GLU A 133 -5.87 3.06 1.31
N GLY A 134 -4.88 2.52 2.05
CA GLY A 134 -4.02 3.28 2.97
C GLY A 134 -2.79 3.94 2.32
N ALA A 135 -2.45 3.61 1.07
CA ALA A 135 -1.15 3.94 0.48
C ALA A 135 -0.98 5.41 0.04
N GLY A 136 -1.92 6.32 0.31
CA GLY A 136 -1.73 7.75 -0.04
C GLY A 136 -1.48 7.99 -1.54
N VAL A 137 -2.12 7.18 -2.40
CA VAL A 137 -1.97 7.26 -3.86
C VAL A 137 -2.32 8.67 -4.35
N ARG A 138 -1.45 9.23 -5.20
CA ARG A 138 -1.64 10.54 -5.82
C ARG A 138 -1.76 10.44 -7.32
N LYS A 139 -2.58 11.31 -7.91
CA LYS A 139 -2.74 11.43 -9.36
C LYS A 139 -2.16 12.74 -9.85
N LYS A 140 -1.36 12.69 -10.91
CA LYS A 140 -0.84 13.88 -11.58
C LYS A 140 -1.97 14.63 -12.28
N ARG A 141 -2.22 15.87 -11.91
CA ARG A 141 -3.32 16.71 -12.46
C ARG A 141 -2.93 17.47 -13.72
N GLN A 142 -1.71 17.99 -13.77
CA GLN A 142 -1.24 18.88 -14.83
C GLN A 142 0.26 18.69 -15.03
N ASP A 143 0.74 19.02 -16.24
CA ASP A 143 2.17 18.96 -16.59
C ASP A 143 2.84 20.35 -16.63
N ASN A 144 2.26 21.31 -15.92
CA ASN A 144 2.68 22.70 -16.05
C ASN A 144 3.94 22.97 -15.21
N GLY A 145 5.09 23.08 -15.88
CA GLY A 145 6.40 23.42 -15.30
C GLY A 145 6.54 24.84 -14.72
N ARG A 146 5.44 25.52 -14.35
CA ARG A 146 5.43 26.94 -13.97
C ARG A 146 4.77 27.27 -12.62
N ARG A 147 4.39 26.30 -11.78
CA ARG A 147 3.76 26.59 -10.47
C ARG A 147 4.41 25.87 -9.31
N ASN A 148 4.65 26.61 -8.24
CA ASN A 148 5.10 26.14 -6.91
C ASN A 148 4.02 25.34 -6.14
N LYS A 149 2.92 24.95 -6.78
CA LYS A 149 1.86 24.12 -6.17
C LYS A 149 2.03 22.69 -6.63
N GLY A 150 1.84 21.73 -5.71
CA GLY A 150 1.99 20.31 -6.02
C GLY A 150 1.07 19.88 -7.16
N ASN A 151 1.65 19.40 -8.27
CA ASN A 151 0.93 18.86 -9.43
C ASN A 151 0.24 17.51 -9.15
N TRP A 152 0.37 17.01 -7.91
CA TRP A 152 -0.08 15.72 -7.45
C TRP A 152 -1.20 15.91 -6.42
N ALA A 153 -2.37 15.34 -6.71
CA ALA A 153 -3.51 15.39 -5.81
C ALA A 153 -3.81 14.01 -5.23
N ASP A 154 -4.22 13.96 -3.96
CA ASP A 154 -4.62 12.72 -3.30
C ASP A 154 -5.84 12.12 -3.99
N VAL A 155 -5.72 10.83 -4.32
CA VAL A 155 -6.77 10.03 -4.97
C VAL A 155 -7.84 9.62 -3.95
N SER A 156 -7.62 9.82 -2.64
CA SER A 156 -8.63 9.60 -1.59
C SER A 156 -9.90 10.44 -1.75
N SER A 157 -9.89 11.44 -2.64
CA SER A 157 -11.08 12.23 -3.02
C SER A 157 -11.82 11.69 -4.26
N TRP A 158 -11.36 10.60 -4.88
CA TRP A 158 -11.93 10.04 -6.09
C TRP A 158 -12.30 8.57 -5.88
N GLN A 159 -13.55 8.25 -6.21
CA GLN A 159 -14.08 6.90 -6.31
C GLN A 159 -13.21 6.04 -7.23
N VAL A 160 -12.26 5.29 -6.67
CA VAL A 160 -11.51 4.27 -7.41
C VAL A 160 -12.48 3.12 -7.68
N PRO A 161 -12.72 2.72 -8.94
CA PRO A 161 -13.49 1.53 -9.24
C PRO A 161 -12.89 0.32 -8.52
N GLY A 162 -13.67 -0.32 -7.64
CA GLY A 162 -13.21 -1.45 -6.82
C GLY A 162 -12.85 -1.11 -5.36
N SER A 163 -12.83 0.17 -4.96
CA SER A 163 -12.70 0.49 -3.53
C SER A 163 -13.94 0.10 -2.75
N ARG A 164 -13.79 -0.17 -1.45
CA ARG A 164 -14.91 -0.53 -0.57
C ARG A 164 -15.99 0.55 -0.57
N MET A 165 -15.60 1.83 -0.67
CA MET A 165 -16.52 2.96 -0.84
C MET A 165 -17.23 2.98 -2.20
N PHE A 166 -16.55 2.61 -3.29
CA PHE A 166 -17.18 2.50 -4.60
C PHE A 166 -18.18 1.34 -4.66
N LEU A 167 -17.82 0.19 -4.11
CA LEU A 167 -18.71 -0.98 -3.97
C LEU A 167 -19.90 -0.67 -3.05
N ALA A 168 -19.69 0.03 -1.94
CA ALA A 168 -20.76 0.47 -1.04
C ALA A 168 -21.70 1.46 -1.74
N MET A 169 -21.16 2.42 -2.50
CA MET A 169 -21.98 3.35 -3.27
C MET A 169 -22.75 2.67 -4.40
N GLN A 170 -22.16 1.67 -5.07
CA GLN A 170 -22.89 0.88 -6.08
C GLN A 170 -24.01 0.05 -5.43
N ARG A 171 -23.75 -0.58 -4.28
CA ARG A 171 -24.80 -1.30 -3.53
C ARG A 171 -25.93 -0.37 -3.10
N MET A 172 -25.61 0.83 -2.60
CA MET A 172 -26.64 1.81 -2.22
C MET A 172 -27.44 2.33 -3.42
N LYS A 173 -26.83 2.48 -4.59
CA LYS A 173 -27.56 2.82 -5.83
C LYS A 173 -28.47 1.68 -6.28
N ALA A 174 -27.98 0.44 -6.25
CA ALA A 174 -28.76 -0.73 -6.63
C ALA A 174 -29.95 -0.98 -5.70
N THR A 175 -29.80 -0.77 -4.38
CA THR A 175 -30.92 -0.88 -3.44
C THR A 175 -31.95 0.22 -3.69
N LYS A 176 -31.51 1.45 -3.96
CA LYS A 176 -32.42 2.56 -4.25
C LYS A 176 -33.22 2.33 -5.55
N GLU A 177 -32.58 1.84 -6.60
CA GLU A 177 -33.29 1.48 -7.85
C GLU A 177 -34.26 0.31 -7.66
N LYS A 178 -33.92 -0.64 -6.78
CA LYS A 178 -34.81 -1.75 -6.43
C LYS A 178 -36.07 -1.25 -5.70
N ASP A 179 -35.90 -0.40 -4.70
CA ASP A 179 -37.00 0.18 -3.92
C ASP A 179 -37.91 1.07 -4.81
N GLU A 180 -37.32 1.84 -5.73
CA GLU A 180 -38.08 2.66 -6.70
C GLU A 180 -38.87 1.81 -7.71
N ASN A 181 -38.34 0.65 -8.11
CA ASN A 181 -39.05 -0.26 -9.00
C ASN A 181 -40.16 -1.03 -8.27
N GLU A 182 -39.94 -1.46 -7.03
CA GLU A 182 -40.98 -2.11 -6.21
C GLU A 182 -42.14 -1.15 -5.91
N ALA A 183 -41.86 0.13 -5.65
CA ALA A 183 -42.89 1.16 -5.47
C ALA A 183 -43.74 1.36 -6.74
N LYS A 184 -43.14 1.32 -7.94
CA LYS A 184 -43.88 1.43 -9.21
C LYS A 184 -44.77 0.22 -9.49
N VAL A 185 -44.31 -0.99 -9.15
CA VAL A 185 -45.09 -2.22 -9.35
C VAL A 185 -46.31 -2.26 -8.41
N ALA A 186 -46.14 -1.80 -7.16
CA ALA A 186 -47.24 -1.72 -6.19
C ALA A 186 -48.34 -0.73 -6.67
N ASP A 187 -47.95 0.40 -7.26
CA ASP A 187 -48.91 1.41 -7.74
C ASP A 187 -49.70 0.94 -8.98
N THR A 188 -49.07 0.15 -9.87
CA THR A 188 -49.79 -0.48 -11.00
C THR A 188 -50.74 -1.61 -10.60
N THR A 189 -50.55 -2.22 -9.43
CA THR A 189 -51.39 -3.34 -8.97
C THR A 189 -52.65 -2.86 -8.22
N ALA A 190 -52.67 -1.59 -7.78
CA ALA A 190 -53.81 -1.00 -7.07
C ALA A 190 -54.94 -0.46 -7.97
N LEU A 191 -54.78 -0.49 -9.30
CA LEU A 191 -55.71 0.16 -10.25
C LEU A 191 -56.62 -0.79 -11.06
N ASN A 192 -56.70 -2.10 -10.73
CA ASN A 192 -57.65 -2.99 -11.40
C ASN A 192 -58.32 -4.02 -10.47
N PRO A 193 -59.24 -3.62 -9.58
CA PRO A 193 -60.08 -4.54 -8.81
C PRO A 193 -61.45 -4.82 -9.45
N HIS A 194 -61.64 -4.67 -10.76
CA HIS A 194 -62.90 -5.05 -11.41
C HIS A 194 -62.72 -5.65 -12.80
N ALA A 195 -62.66 -6.98 -12.83
CA ALA A 195 -63.09 -7.77 -13.97
C ALA A 195 -63.75 -9.05 -13.44
N ASP A 196 -64.82 -8.87 -12.67
CA ASP A 196 -65.76 -9.94 -12.39
C ASP A 196 -66.70 -10.14 -13.58
N SER A 197 -66.95 -11.42 -13.85
CA SER A 197 -68.23 -11.97 -14.34
C SER A 197 -68.69 -11.63 -15.76
N ASN A 198 -68.45 -12.56 -16.68
CA ASN A 198 -69.35 -12.87 -17.80
C ASN A 198 -69.54 -14.41 -17.78
N SER A 199 -70.58 -14.89 -17.11
CA SER A 199 -71.89 -15.26 -17.67
C SER A 199 -71.91 -16.66 -18.30
N GLN A 200 -72.44 -17.63 -17.54
CA GLN A 200 -73.43 -18.60 -18.00
C GLN A 200 -74.42 -18.86 -16.87
#